data_AF-A0A1P8WV68-F1
#
_entry.id   AF-A0A1P8WV68-F1
#
_cell.length_a   1.000
_cell.length_b   1.000
_cell.length_c   1.000
_cell.angle_alpha   90.00
_cell.angle_beta   90.00
_cell.angle_gamma   90.00
#
_symmetry.space_group_name_H-M   'P 1'
#
loop_
_entity.id
_entity.type
_entity.pdbx_description
1 polymer ?
#
loop_
_entity_poly.entity_id
_entity_poly.type
_entity_poly.pdbx_seq_one_letter_code
_entity_poly.pdbx_strand_id
1 'polypeptide(L)'
;MNWLWLAAAAMTLSALTHSVLGEKRLIQPLLRIKRGILLADLPRKVFRFAWHAMAVLMLLSAATVAWPGTPRGLIIVIGIGWVGTGLVNAACTGGRHIIWPFLAGSGVLALIGAWV
;
A
#
# COMPACT_ATOMS: atom_id res chain seq x y z
N MET A 1 8.88 17.21 10.62
CA MET A 1 9.84 16.62 9.64
C MET A 1 10.13 15.12 9.86
N ASN A 2 10.61 14.68 11.03
CA ASN A 2 10.98 13.27 11.27
C ASN A 2 9.82 12.28 11.06
N TRP A 3 8.59 12.67 11.44
CA TRP A 3 7.39 11.85 11.28
C TRP A 3 7.03 11.56 9.81
N LEU A 4 7.21 12.55 8.92
CA LEU A 4 6.91 12.39 7.48
C LEU A 4 7.90 11.43 6.81
N TRP A 5 9.17 11.47 7.20
CA TRP A 5 10.17 10.52 6.74
C TRP A 5 9.91 9.10 7.27
N LEU A 6 9.48 8.96 8.53
CA LEU A 6 9.05 7.66 9.07
C LEU A 6 7.82 7.13 8.34
N ALA A 7 6.84 7.99 8.05
CA ALA A 7 5.67 7.63 7.26
C ALA A 7 6.09 7.16 5.85
N ALA A 8 6.93 7.94 5.16
CA ALA A 8 7.43 7.59 3.83
C ALA A 8 8.20 6.26 3.82
N ALA A 9 9.05 6.01 4.83
CA ALA A 9 9.77 4.76 4.97
C ALA A 9 8.80 3.57 5.17
N ALA A 10 7.79 3.72 6.01
CA ALA A 10 6.77 2.69 6.23
C ALA A 10 5.91 2.43 4.98
N MET A 11 5.53 3.49 4.25
CA MET A 11 4.79 3.38 2.98
C MET A 11 5.64 2.66 1.91
N THR A 12 6.93 3.01 1.83
CA THR A 12 7.89 2.36 0.92
C THR A 12 8.07 0.88 1.26
N LEU A 13 8.24 0.54 2.53
CA LEU A 13 8.35 -0.85 2.98
C LEU A 13 7.08 -1.64 2.67
N SER A 14 5.91 -1.01 2.85
CA SER A 14 4.61 -1.60 2.48
C SER A 14 4.53 -1.89 0.99
N ALA A 15 4.97 -0.94 0.14
CA ALA A 15 5.03 -1.11 -1.31
C ALA A 15 5.94 -2.27 -1.73
N LEU A 16 7.14 -2.35 -1.15
CA LEU A 16 8.09 -3.43 -1.42
C LEU A 16 7.55 -4.79 -0.98
N THR A 17 6.94 -4.86 0.21
CA THR A 17 6.36 -6.10 0.74
C THR A 17 5.17 -6.55 -0.10
N HIS A 18 4.27 -5.63 -0.45
CA HIS A 18 3.14 -5.89 -1.35
C HIS A 18 3.66 -6.40 -2.70
N SER A 19 4.54 -5.65 -3.35
CA SER A 19 5.03 -5.97 -4.69
C SER A 19 5.83 -7.26 -4.73
N VAL A 20 6.88 -7.42 -3.92
CA VAL A 20 7.84 -8.54 -4.05
C VAL A 20 7.35 -9.77 -3.31
N LEU A 21 7.04 -9.63 -2.01
CA LEU A 21 6.68 -10.79 -1.18
C LEU A 21 5.31 -11.32 -1.56
N GLY A 22 4.36 -10.41 -1.80
CA GLY A 22 3.01 -10.77 -2.24
C GLY A 22 2.96 -11.36 -3.65
N GLU A 23 3.78 -10.87 -4.59
CA GLU A 23 3.90 -11.50 -5.91
C GLU A 23 4.35 -12.97 -5.77
N LYS A 24 5.43 -13.20 -5.01
CA LYS A 24 6.01 -14.54 -4.83
C LYS A 24 5.07 -15.49 -4.09
N ARG A 25 4.39 -15.01 -3.04
CA ARG A 25 3.60 -15.86 -2.12
C ARG A 25 2.11 -15.97 -2.47
N LEU A 26 1.54 -15.02 -3.20
CA LEU A 26 0.10 -14.98 -3.50
C LEU A 26 -0.17 -14.96 -5.00
N ILE A 27 0.34 -13.96 -5.73
CA ILE A 27 -0.04 -13.77 -7.15
C ILE A 27 0.52 -14.88 -8.03
N GLN A 28 1.81 -15.21 -7.93
CA GLN A 28 2.37 -16.29 -8.75
C GLN A 28 1.67 -17.64 -8.51
N PRO A 29 1.44 -18.10 -7.25
CA PRO A 29 0.62 -19.28 -7.00
C PRO A 29 -0.79 -19.18 -7.59
N LEU A 30 -1.48 -18.05 -7.40
CA LEU A 30 -2.83 -17.83 -7.94
C LEU A 30 -2.88 -17.99 -9.46
N LEU A 31 -1.95 -17.35 -10.18
CA LEU A 31 -1.87 -17.39 -11.63
C LEU A 31 -1.49 -18.78 -12.17
N ARG A 32 -0.83 -19.62 -11.36
CA ARG A 32 -0.48 -21.00 -11.72
C ARG A 32 -1.66 -21.98 -11.65
N ILE A 33 -2.73 -21.66 -10.92
CA ILE A 33 -3.91 -22.53 -10.80
C ILE A 33 -4.57 -22.79 -12.17
N LYS A 34 -4.43 -21.85 -13.13
CA LYS A 34 -4.94 -21.95 -14.51
C LYS A 34 -6.37 -22.50 -14.58
N ARG A 35 -7.30 -21.85 -13.88
CA ARG A 35 -8.74 -22.17 -13.92
C ARG A 35 -9.57 -20.95 -14.31
N GLY A 36 -10.70 -21.19 -14.97
CA GLY A 36 -11.64 -20.15 -15.39
C GLY A 36 -10.97 -19.06 -16.24
N ILE A 37 -11.22 -17.79 -15.91
CA ILE A 37 -10.67 -16.64 -16.63
C ILE A 37 -9.13 -16.61 -16.66
N LEU A 38 -8.46 -17.28 -15.71
CA LEU A 38 -7.01 -17.37 -15.65
C LEU A 38 -6.41 -18.33 -16.70
N LEU A 39 -7.22 -18.99 -17.53
CA LEU A 39 -6.75 -19.75 -18.70
C LEU A 39 -6.19 -18.82 -19.79
N ALA A 40 -6.81 -17.66 -19.97
CA ALA A 40 -6.37 -16.65 -20.94
C ALA A 40 -5.14 -15.86 -20.45
N ASP A 41 -4.30 -15.42 -21.37
CA ASP A 41 -3.08 -14.66 -21.05
C ASP A 41 -3.36 -13.25 -20.55
N LEU A 42 -4.33 -12.56 -21.15
CA LEU A 42 -4.62 -11.17 -20.84
C LEU A 42 -5.03 -10.96 -19.36
N PRO A 43 -6.00 -11.72 -18.80
CA PRO A 43 -6.35 -11.59 -17.38
C PRO A 43 -5.17 -11.83 -16.45
N ARG A 44 -4.30 -12.82 -16.73
CA ARG A 44 -3.10 -13.08 -15.92
C ARG A 44 -2.15 -11.87 -15.92
N LYS A 45 -1.94 -11.25 -17.08
CA LYS A 45 -1.12 -10.04 -17.23
C LYS A 45 -1.75 -8.85 -16.50
N VAL A 46 -3.06 -8.67 -16.63
CA VAL A 46 -3.80 -7.58 -15.95
C VAL A 46 -3.74 -7.73 -14.43
N PHE A 47 -3.95 -8.93 -13.87
CA PHE A 47 -3.85 -9.15 -12.42
C PHE A 47 -2.45 -8.84 -11.89
N ARG A 48 -1.40 -9.30 -12.58
CA ARG A 48 -0.02 -9.02 -12.19
C ARG A 48 0.32 -7.53 -12.33
N PHE A 49 -0.15 -6.88 -13.39
CA PHE A 49 0.02 -5.43 -13.55
C PHE A 49 -0.66 -4.66 -12.43
N ALA A 50 -1.93 -4.94 -12.15
CA ALA A 50 -2.70 -4.27 -11.11
C ALA A 50 -2.04 -4.42 -9.72
N TRP A 51 -1.46 -5.59 -9.45
CA TRP A 51 -0.70 -5.85 -8.23
C TRP A 51 0.51 -4.90 -8.08
N HIS A 52 1.35 -4.78 -9.12
CA HIS A 52 2.51 -3.89 -9.07
C HIS A 52 2.12 -2.41 -9.16
N ALA A 53 1.04 -2.07 -9.87
CA ALA A 53 0.54 -0.70 -9.97
C ALA A 53 0.14 -0.14 -8.60
N MET A 54 -0.46 -0.96 -7.73
CA MET A 54 -0.75 -0.56 -6.35
C MET A 54 0.54 -0.19 -5.57
N ALA A 55 1.62 -0.97 -5.74
CA ALA A 55 2.91 -0.64 -5.13
C ALA A 55 3.48 0.69 -5.64
N VAL A 56 3.31 1.00 -6.92
CA VAL A 56 3.70 2.31 -7.48
C VAL A 56 2.91 3.44 -6.81
N LEU A 57 1.59 3.30 -6.64
CA LEU A 57 0.77 4.29 -5.94
C LEU A 57 1.18 4.47 -4.47
N MET A 58 1.59 3.39 -3.80
CA MET A 58 2.16 3.45 -2.45
C MET A 58 3.48 4.23 -2.41
N LEU A 59 4.37 4.01 -3.39
CA LEU A 59 5.64 4.76 -3.50
C LEU A 59 5.40 6.23 -3.83
N LEU A 60 4.42 6.55 -4.68
CA LEU A 60 4.04 7.94 -4.96
C LEU A 60 3.48 8.62 -3.70
N SER A 61 2.72 7.89 -2.88
CA SER A 61 2.28 8.41 -1.57
C SER A 61 3.47 8.71 -0.67
N ALA A 62 4.43 7.78 -0.57
CA ALA A 62 5.65 7.95 0.21
C ALA A 62 6.48 9.17 -0.24
N ALA A 63 6.68 9.30 -1.56
CA ALA A 63 7.34 10.46 -2.14
C ALA A 63 6.60 11.75 -1.79
N THR A 64 5.28 11.76 -1.99
CA THR A 64 4.44 12.96 -1.74
C THR A 64 4.52 13.43 -0.30
N VAL A 65 4.41 12.53 0.68
CA VAL A 65 4.45 12.94 2.10
C VAL A 65 5.83 13.43 2.56
N ALA A 66 6.91 12.97 1.93
CA ALA A 66 8.27 13.41 2.22
C ALA A 66 8.74 14.59 1.34
N TRP A 67 7.98 14.95 0.30
CA TRP A 67 8.41 15.95 -0.67
C TRP A 67 8.37 17.37 -0.08
N PRO A 68 9.44 18.17 -0.26
CA PRO A 68 9.46 19.56 0.20
C PRO A 68 8.36 20.40 -0.46
N GLY A 69 7.58 21.11 0.33
CA GLY A 69 6.52 21.99 -0.17
C GLY A 69 5.21 21.30 -0.50
N THR A 70 5.06 19.99 -0.22
CA THR A 70 3.76 19.32 -0.33
C THR A 70 2.71 20.04 0.53
N PRO A 71 1.56 20.43 -0.04
CA PRO A 71 0.50 21.07 0.73
C PRO A 71 0.03 20.19 1.87
N ARG A 72 -0.09 20.76 3.07
CA ARG A 72 -0.55 20.07 4.27
C ARG A 72 -1.85 19.29 4.06
N GLY A 73 -2.82 19.89 3.35
CA GLY A 73 -4.09 19.23 3.03
C GLY A 73 -3.91 17.91 2.26
N LEU A 74 -2.93 17.84 1.35
CA LEU A 74 -2.63 16.63 0.60
C LEU A 74 -2.04 15.53 1.48
N ILE A 75 -1.16 15.91 2.43
CA ILE A 75 -0.61 14.97 3.42
C ILE A 75 -1.73 14.39 4.29
N ILE A 76 -2.69 15.23 4.71
CA ILE A 76 -3.85 14.79 5.50
C ILE A 76 -4.70 13.80 4.70
N VAL A 77 -5.01 14.10 3.44
CA VAL A 77 -5.80 13.22 2.57
C VAL A 77 -5.11 11.86 2.39
N ILE A 78 -3.80 11.86 2.12
CA ILE A 78 -3.02 10.62 2.02
C ILE A 78 -3.05 9.86 3.36
N GLY A 79 -2.80 10.55 4.47
CA GLY A 79 -2.82 9.96 5.81
C GLY A 79 -4.16 9.29 6.13
N ILE A 80 -5.28 9.98 5.91
CA ILE A 80 -6.64 9.42 6.08
C ILE A 80 -6.85 8.21 5.16
N GLY A 81 -6.42 8.30 3.89
CA GLY A 81 -6.52 7.19 2.94
C GLY A 81 -5.79 5.94 3.40
N TRP A 82 -4.57 6.09 3.92
CA TRP A 82 -3.78 4.97 4.46
C TRP A 82 -4.38 4.40 5.75
N VAL A 83 -4.81 5.26 6.69
CA VAL A 83 -5.52 4.81 7.91
C VAL A 83 -6.79 4.04 7.54
N GLY A 84 -7.64 4.62 6.71
CA GLY A 84 -8.88 4.01 6.25
C GLY A 84 -8.65 2.67 5.56
N THR A 85 -7.68 2.59 4.66
CA THR A 85 -7.31 1.34 3.99
C THR A 85 -6.84 0.28 4.98
N GLY A 86 -5.99 0.65 5.95
CA GLY A 86 -5.53 -0.26 6.99
C GLY A 86 -6.67 -0.78 7.86
N LEU A 87 -7.59 0.09 8.30
CA LEU A 87 -8.75 -0.27 9.11
C LEU A 87 -9.76 -1.13 8.36
N VAL A 88 -10.07 -0.78 7.10
CA VAL A 88 -10.94 -1.59 6.24
C VAL A 88 -10.32 -2.97 6.02
N ASN A 89 -9.00 -3.04 5.75
CA ASN A 89 -8.31 -4.30 5.61
C ASN A 89 -8.35 -5.13 6.91
N ALA A 90 -8.21 -4.49 8.08
CA ALA A 90 -8.37 -5.17 9.36
C ALA A 90 -9.79 -5.72 9.52
N ALA A 91 -10.82 -4.92 9.25
CA ALA A 91 -12.22 -5.34 9.36
C ALA A 91 -12.54 -6.52 8.42
N CYS A 92 -12.18 -6.40 7.14
CA CYS A 92 -12.46 -7.44 6.12
C CYS A 92 -11.71 -8.75 6.37
N THR A 93 -10.57 -8.71 7.06
CA THR A 93 -9.75 -9.91 7.33
C THR A 93 -9.85 -10.40 8.77
N GLY A 94 -10.73 -9.81 9.58
CA GLY A 94 -10.84 -10.09 11.02
C GLY A 94 -9.52 -9.86 11.76
N GLY A 95 -8.74 -8.87 11.33
CA GLY A 95 -7.42 -8.52 11.88
C GLY A 95 -6.30 -9.49 11.54
N ARG A 96 -6.56 -10.54 10.76
CA ARG A 96 -5.58 -11.62 10.48
C ARG A 96 -4.55 -11.24 9.43
N HIS A 97 -4.80 -10.20 8.63
CA HIS A 97 -3.86 -9.76 7.61
C HIS A 97 -2.71 -8.95 8.23
N ILE A 98 -1.56 -9.59 8.42
CA ILE A 98 -0.39 -9.05 9.12
C ILE A 98 0.07 -7.65 8.71
N ILE A 99 -0.24 -7.18 7.49
CA ILE A 99 0.16 -5.86 6.98
C ILE A 99 -0.82 -4.75 7.37
N TRP A 100 -2.04 -5.06 7.84
CA TRP A 100 -3.01 -4.03 8.23
C TRP A 100 -2.47 -2.95 9.20
N PRO A 101 -1.67 -3.28 10.26
CA PRO A 101 -1.18 -2.26 11.18
C PRO A 101 -0.07 -1.41 10.55
N PHE A 102 0.67 -1.92 9.56
CA PHE A 102 1.64 -1.13 8.81
C PHE A 102 0.97 -0.10 7.90
N LEU A 103 -0.15 -0.48 7.27
CA LEU A 103 -0.97 0.45 6.46
C LEU A 103 -1.58 1.54 7.35
N ALA A 104 -2.23 1.15 8.45
CA ALA A 104 -2.84 2.12 9.35
C ALA A 104 -1.79 3.01 10.03
N GLY A 105 -0.70 2.40 10.53
CA GLY A 105 0.38 3.09 11.22
C GLY A 105 1.10 4.11 10.35
N SER A 106 1.37 3.80 9.08
CA SER A 106 1.97 4.78 8.15
C SER A 106 1.05 5.97 7.89
N GLY A 107 -0.26 5.76 7.81
CA GLY A 107 -1.24 6.84 7.77
C GLY A 107 -1.25 7.69 9.04
N VAL A 108 -1.20 7.07 10.23
CA VAL A 108 -1.10 7.78 11.52
C VAL A 108 0.18 8.62 11.59
N LEU A 109 1.33 8.09 11.17
CA LEU A 109 2.59 8.83 11.13
C LEU A 109 2.50 10.04 10.19
N ALA A 110 1.91 9.88 9.01
CA ALA A 110 1.69 10.98 8.07
C ALA A 110 0.77 12.06 8.66
N LEU A 111 -0.30 11.65 9.36
CA LEU A 111 -1.19 12.57 10.05
C LEU A 111 -0.45 13.34 11.14
N ILE A 112 0.27 12.66 12.05
CA ILE A 112 1.08 13.33 13.08
C ILE A 112 2.05 14.33 12.45
N GLY A 113 2.76 13.93 11.40
CA GLY A 113 3.69 14.81 10.69
C GLY A 113 3.03 15.99 9.95
N ALA A 114 1.73 15.95 9.70
CA ALA A 114 0.98 17.07 9.14
C ALA A 114 0.59 18.13 10.19
N TRP A 115 0.66 17.82 11.49
CA TRP A 115 0.34 18.74 12.59
C TRP A 115 1.59 19.20 13.38
N VAL A 116 2.77 18.62 13.11
CA VAL A 116 4.03 18.84 13.86
C VAL A 116 5.20 19.10 12.91
#